data_AF-A0A6B2CEV5-F1
#
_entry.id   AF-A0A6B2CEV5-F1
#
_cell.length_a   1.000
_cell.length_b   1.000
_cell.length_c   1.000
_cell.angle_alpha   90.00
_cell.angle_beta   90.00
_cell.angle_gamma   90.00
#
_symmetry.space_group_name_H-M   'P 1'
#
loop_
_entity.id
_entity.type
_entity.pdbx_description
1 polymer ?
#
loop_
_entity_poly.entity_id
_entity_poly.type
_entity_poly.pdbx_seq_one_letter_code
_entity_poly.pdbx_strand_id
1 'polypeptide(L)'
;MPVLYAVIRIRGLPDTPPDVEHTLSLLRLRRKYSMVIYPKDLPGLEEMLMKVKDWVTWGEIDEATLTQLLEKRGRVKGGLKLSRDILRKFFNVDSFEELAKKILSGEIVLHKQDVIKPVFRLHPPRGGFRGSIKKPIGDHGELGYRGRGINDLIKRML
;
A
#
# COMPACT_ATOMS: atom_id res chain seq x y z
N MET A 1 -13.97 -4.84 12.32
CA MET A 1 -12.81 -5.12 11.44
C MET A 1 -11.86 -3.94 11.56
N PRO A 2 -10.56 -4.18 11.79
CA PRO A 2 -9.57 -3.11 11.82
C PRO A 2 -9.54 -2.38 10.48
N VAL A 3 -9.33 -1.06 10.53
CA VAL A 3 -9.19 -0.26 9.32
C VAL A 3 -7.76 -0.41 8.83
N LEU A 4 -7.58 -0.76 7.55
CA LEU A 4 -6.26 -0.85 6.93
C LEU A 4 -6.00 0.33 6.03
N TYR A 5 -4.83 0.96 6.19
CA TYR A 5 -4.33 1.98 5.28
C TYR A 5 -3.46 1.38 4.20
N ALA A 6 -3.80 1.67 2.94
CA ALA A 6 -2.89 1.53 1.82
C ALA A 6 -2.13 2.85 1.64
N VAL A 7 -0.80 2.77 1.66
CA VAL A 7 0.10 3.93 1.58
C VAL A 7 0.95 3.79 0.32
N ILE A 8 0.93 4.80 -0.56
CA ILE A 8 1.63 4.79 -1.85
C ILE A 8 2.60 5.97 -1.92
N ARG A 9 3.87 5.71 -2.25
CA ARG A 9 4.82 6.79 -2.57
C ARG A 9 4.63 7.26 -4.01
N ILE A 10 4.18 8.50 -4.20
CA ILE A 10 3.92 9.07 -5.53
C ILE A 10 4.97 10.10 -5.96
N ARG A 11 5.70 10.70 -5.01
CA ARG A 11 6.83 11.59 -5.28
C ARG A 11 8.17 10.82 -5.31
N GLY A 12 9.11 11.31 -6.12
CA GLY A 12 10.43 10.70 -6.34
C GLY A 12 11.38 10.83 -5.16
N LEU A 13 12.63 10.40 -5.38
CA LEU A 13 13.77 10.52 -4.45
C LEU A 13 14.43 11.91 -4.44
N PRO A 14 14.58 12.62 -5.58
CA PRO A 14 15.27 13.92 -5.58
C PRO A 14 14.65 14.91 -4.59
N ASP A 15 15.53 15.67 -3.92
CA ASP A 15 15.18 16.73 -2.98
C ASP A 15 14.35 16.25 -1.77
N THR A 16 14.47 14.96 -1.41
CA THR A 16 13.83 14.43 -0.20
C THR A 16 14.72 14.72 1.00
N PRO A 17 14.25 15.45 2.03
CA PRO A 17 15.00 15.67 3.25
C PRO A 17 15.44 14.34 3.90
N PRO A 18 16.63 14.27 4.52
CA PRO A 18 17.15 13.01 5.08
C PRO A 18 16.22 12.35 6.10
N ASP A 19 15.52 13.14 6.91
CA ASP A 19 14.61 12.65 7.93
C ASP A 19 13.27 12.12 7.34
N VAL A 20 12.80 12.73 6.25
CA VAL A 20 11.68 12.22 5.45
C VAL A 20 12.06 10.93 4.75
N GLU A 21 13.23 10.85 4.11
CA GLU A 21 13.69 9.63 3.44
C GLU A 21 13.91 8.49 4.44
N HIS A 22 14.39 8.79 5.64
CA HIS A 22 14.48 7.83 6.73
C HIS A 22 13.10 7.28 7.11
N THR A 23 12.11 8.17 7.29
CA THR A 23 10.73 7.77 7.63
C THR A 23 10.08 6.94 6.52
N LEU A 24 10.26 7.34 5.25
CA LEU A 24 9.82 6.55 4.09
C LEU A 24 10.49 5.18 4.05
N SER A 25 11.77 5.08 4.39
CA SER A 25 12.51 3.83 4.46
C SER A 25 12.01 2.90 5.57
N LEU A 26 11.66 3.44 6.74
CA LEU A 26 11.02 2.70 7.84
C LEU A 26 9.66 2.13 7.41
N LEU A 27 8.86 2.92 6.68
CA LEU A 27 7.60 2.46 6.07
C LEU A 27 7.80 1.47 4.91
N ARG A 28 9.04 1.21 4.47
CA ARG A 28 9.43 0.37 3.32
C ARG A 28 9.09 0.98 1.94
N LEU A 29 8.84 2.29 1.90
CA LEU A 29 8.50 3.07 0.70
C LEU A 29 9.74 3.68 0.03
N ARG A 30 10.68 2.83 -0.35
CA ARG A 30 12.00 3.26 -0.90
C ARG A 30 11.95 3.71 -2.36
N ARG A 31 10.87 3.40 -3.08
CA ARG A 31 10.75 3.67 -4.54
C ARG A 31 9.41 4.31 -4.85
N LYS A 32 9.37 5.10 -5.91
CA LYS A 32 8.12 5.63 -6.45
C LYS A 32 7.22 4.48 -6.93
N TYR A 33 5.91 4.63 -6.72
CA TYR A 33 4.88 3.61 -6.98
C TYR A 33 5.10 2.30 -6.21
N SER A 34 5.78 2.36 -5.08
CA SER A 34 5.69 1.31 -4.07
C SER A 34 4.51 1.57 -3.16
N MET A 35 3.84 0.49 -2.76
CA MET A 35 2.72 0.52 -1.86
C MET A 35 2.92 -0.47 -0.72
N VAL A 36 2.46 -0.09 0.46
CA VAL A 36 2.46 -0.89 1.68
C VAL A 36 1.08 -0.81 2.33
N ILE A 37 0.75 -1.80 3.14
CA ILE A 37 -0.53 -1.86 3.88
C ILE A 37 -0.21 -1.99 5.37
N TYR A 38 -0.80 -1.12 6.18
CA TYR A 38 -0.66 -1.13 7.64
C TYR A 38 -2.03 -1.01 8.32
N PRO A 39 -2.21 -1.62 9.51
CA PRO A 39 -3.35 -1.32 10.38
C PRO A 39 -3.32 0.13 10.81
N LYS A 40 -4.47 0.82 10.77
CA LYS A 40 -4.60 2.22 11.18
C LYS A 40 -4.16 2.44 12.64
N ASP A 41 -4.49 1.49 13.50
CA ASP A 41 -4.23 1.48 14.93
C ASP A 41 -2.77 1.12 15.29
N LEU A 42 -1.89 0.93 14.30
CA LEU A 42 -0.48 0.72 14.54
C LEU A 42 0.13 1.96 15.23
N PRO A 43 0.71 1.83 16.44
CA PRO A 43 1.26 2.97 17.17
C PRO A 43 2.34 3.71 16.37
N GLY A 44 2.25 5.04 16.33
CA GLY A 44 3.20 5.90 15.61
C GLY A 44 2.96 6.02 14.10
N LEU A 45 2.01 5.26 13.52
CA LEU A 45 1.77 5.27 12.08
C LEU A 45 1.24 6.63 11.61
N GLU A 46 0.29 7.21 12.32
CA GLU A 46 -0.31 8.49 11.92
C GLU A 46 0.73 9.62 11.95
N GLU A 47 1.58 9.67 12.97
CA GLU A 47 2.69 10.63 13.08
C GLU A 47 3.70 10.47 11.94
N MET A 48 4.06 9.22 11.61
CA MET A 48 4.93 8.93 10.48
C MET A 48 4.30 9.37 9.15
N LEU A 49 3.02 9.08 8.94
CA LEU A 49 2.29 9.48 7.73
C LEU A 49 2.18 10.99 7.60
N MET A 50 1.93 11.70 8.70
CA MET A 50 1.92 13.16 8.73
C MET A 50 3.29 13.74 8.39
N LYS A 51 4.38 13.12 8.87
CA LYS A 51 5.75 13.52 8.53
C LYS A 51 6.08 13.35 7.04
N VAL A 52 5.57 12.30 6.40
CA VAL A 52 5.83 12.02 4.97
C VAL A 52 4.70 12.47 4.04
N LYS A 53 3.72 13.23 4.54
CA LYS A 53 2.46 13.52 3.84
C LYS A 53 2.65 14.16 2.46
N ASP A 54 3.73 14.89 2.26
CA ASP A 54 4.05 15.58 1.01
C ASP A 54 4.83 14.70 0.00
N TRP A 55 4.97 13.40 0.27
CA TRP A 55 5.54 12.39 -0.64
C TRP A 55 4.60 11.23 -0.95
N VAL A 56 3.65 10.96 -0.06
CA VAL A 56 2.76 9.80 -0.12
C VAL A 56 1.30 10.22 -0.26
N THR A 57 0.50 9.26 -0.69
CA THR A 57 -0.95 9.32 -0.61
C THR A 57 -1.44 8.07 0.11
N TRP A 58 -2.43 8.19 1.00
CA TRP A 58 -2.96 7.05 1.74
C TRP A 58 -4.46 7.15 1.99
N GLY A 59 -5.08 6.00 2.26
CA GLY A 59 -6.50 5.90 2.58
C GLY A 59 -6.94 4.49 2.92
N GLU A 60 -8.22 4.29 3.23
CA GLU A 60 -8.77 2.98 3.57
C GLU A 60 -8.94 2.10 2.34
N ILE A 61 -8.31 0.92 2.37
CA ILE A 61 -8.45 -0.09 1.31
C ILE A 61 -9.67 -0.96 1.53
N ASP A 62 -10.40 -1.28 0.46
CA ASP A 62 -11.52 -2.21 0.46
C ASP A 62 -11.11 -3.65 0.07
N GLU A 63 -11.98 -4.62 0.36
CA GLU A 63 -11.76 -6.03 0.06
C GLU A 63 -11.54 -6.28 -1.43
N ALA A 64 -12.38 -5.71 -2.29
CA ALA A 64 -12.31 -5.91 -3.73
C ALA A 64 -10.97 -5.44 -4.32
N THR A 65 -10.45 -4.32 -3.84
CA THR A 65 -9.17 -3.74 -4.27
C THR A 65 -8.00 -4.55 -3.72
N LEU A 66 -8.08 -4.99 -2.46
CA LEU A 66 -7.06 -5.84 -1.85
C LEU A 66 -6.94 -7.19 -2.57
N THR A 67 -8.06 -7.84 -2.89
CA THR A 67 -8.07 -9.09 -3.66
C THR A 67 -7.35 -8.93 -5.00
N GLN A 68 -7.73 -7.91 -5.79
CA GLN A 68 -7.10 -7.65 -7.08
C GLN A 68 -5.61 -7.32 -6.97
N LEU A 69 -5.23 -6.59 -5.92
CA LEU A 69 -3.83 -6.28 -5.63
C LEU A 69 -3.03 -7.55 -5.34
N LEU A 70 -3.52 -8.43 -4.48
CA LEU A 70 -2.83 -9.67 -4.12
C LEU A 70 -2.66 -10.57 -5.34
N GLU A 71 -3.69 -10.69 -6.18
CA GLU A 71 -3.65 -11.51 -7.39
C GLU A 71 -2.65 -10.97 -8.44
N LYS A 72 -2.68 -9.67 -8.71
CA LYS A 72 -1.90 -9.05 -9.80
C LYS A 72 -0.47 -8.70 -9.37
N ARG A 73 -0.29 -8.28 -8.12
CA ARG A 73 0.96 -7.68 -7.60
C ARG A 73 1.54 -8.41 -6.39
N GLY A 74 0.85 -9.39 -5.82
CA GLY A 74 1.36 -10.22 -4.74
C GLY A 74 2.61 -11.00 -5.15
N ARG A 75 3.65 -10.89 -4.32
CA ARG A 75 4.93 -11.58 -4.51
C ARG A 75 5.35 -12.25 -3.23
N VAL A 76 5.98 -13.41 -3.34
CA VAL A 76 6.63 -14.06 -2.20
C VAL A 76 8.09 -13.67 -2.08
N LYS A 77 8.70 -13.98 -0.93
CA LYS A 77 10.17 -13.91 -0.76
C LYS A 77 10.84 -14.70 -1.89
N GLY A 78 11.93 -14.17 -2.45
CA GLY A 78 12.51 -14.67 -3.70
C GLY A 78 11.91 -14.07 -4.99
N GLY A 79 10.77 -13.36 -4.92
CA GLY A 79 10.22 -12.59 -6.05
C GLY A 79 9.27 -13.34 -6.97
N LEU A 80 8.98 -14.60 -6.67
CA LEU A 80 7.97 -15.38 -7.37
C LEU A 80 6.57 -14.77 -7.16
N LYS A 81 5.68 -15.01 -8.13
CA LYS A 81 4.28 -14.57 -8.05
C LYS A 81 3.57 -15.33 -6.93
N LEU A 82 2.71 -14.66 -6.17
CA LEU A 82 1.81 -15.32 -5.23
C LEU A 82 0.81 -16.19 -6.02
N SER A 83 0.80 -17.49 -5.77
CA SER A 83 -0.07 -18.47 -6.45
C SER A 83 -1.00 -19.17 -5.46
N ARG A 84 -2.04 -19.83 -5.97
CA ARG A 84 -3.01 -20.60 -5.17
C ARG A 84 -2.35 -21.74 -4.38
N ASP A 85 -1.31 -22.35 -4.92
CA ASP A 85 -0.57 -23.40 -4.21
C ASP A 85 0.15 -22.85 -2.97
N ILE A 86 0.69 -21.64 -3.07
CA ILE A 86 1.35 -20.94 -1.95
C ILE A 86 0.30 -20.53 -0.90
N LEU A 87 -0.85 -20.02 -1.35
CA LEU A 87 -1.98 -19.69 -0.48
C LEU A 87 -2.40 -20.89 0.38
N ARG A 88 -2.62 -22.06 -0.25
CA ARG A 88 -2.97 -23.30 0.44
C ARG A 88 -1.86 -23.74 1.41
N LYS A 89 -0.62 -23.78 0.93
CA LYS A 89 0.52 -24.30 1.69
C LYS A 89 0.85 -23.48 2.94
N PHE A 90 0.77 -22.15 2.87
CA PHE A 90 1.25 -21.27 3.93
C PHE A 90 0.15 -20.57 4.73
N PHE A 91 -1.05 -20.42 4.16
CA PHE A 91 -2.14 -19.67 4.78
C PHE A 91 -3.41 -20.49 4.97
N ASN A 92 -3.44 -21.73 4.48
CA ASN A 92 -4.61 -22.61 4.50
C ASN A 92 -5.86 -21.89 3.99
N VAL A 93 -5.74 -21.26 2.81
CA VAL A 93 -6.83 -20.57 2.10
C VAL A 93 -6.84 -20.98 0.64
N ASP A 94 -8.03 -21.02 0.04
CA ASP A 94 -8.23 -21.49 -1.33
C ASP A 94 -8.29 -20.37 -2.37
N SER A 95 -8.49 -19.14 -1.92
CA SER A 95 -8.76 -17.99 -2.79
C SER A 95 -8.05 -16.72 -2.32
N PHE A 96 -7.87 -15.76 -3.24
CA PHE A 96 -7.29 -14.46 -2.89
C PHE A 96 -8.26 -13.62 -2.05
N GLU A 97 -9.56 -13.82 -2.26
CA GLU A 97 -10.67 -13.23 -1.52
C GLU A 97 -10.61 -13.62 -0.05
N GLU A 98 -10.42 -14.92 0.24
CA GLU A 98 -10.30 -15.41 1.61
C GLU A 98 -9.04 -14.86 2.28
N LEU A 99 -7.91 -14.80 1.56
CA LEU A 99 -6.70 -14.16 2.06
C LEU A 99 -6.95 -12.67 2.37
N ALA A 100 -7.63 -11.94 1.47
CA ALA A 100 -7.94 -10.53 1.67
C ALA A 100 -8.83 -10.32 2.90
N LYS A 101 -9.82 -11.17 3.13
CA LYS A 101 -10.67 -11.15 4.34
C LYS A 101 -9.86 -11.36 5.61
N LYS A 102 -8.97 -12.37 5.65
CA LYS A 102 -8.07 -12.61 6.80
C LYS A 102 -7.12 -11.45 7.07
N ILE A 103 -6.69 -10.74 6.03
CA ILE A 103 -5.85 -9.54 6.18
C ILE A 103 -6.70 -8.39 6.75
N LEU A 104 -7.90 -8.15 6.20
CA LEU A 104 -8.83 -7.11 6.66
C LEU A 104 -9.38 -7.36 8.07
N SER A 105 -9.51 -8.62 8.50
CA SER A 105 -9.89 -8.96 9.88
C SER A 105 -8.74 -8.74 10.87
N GLY A 106 -7.50 -8.60 10.38
CA GLY A 106 -6.30 -8.46 11.19
C GLY A 106 -5.65 -9.77 11.60
N GLU A 107 -6.21 -10.93 11.20
CA GLU A 107 -5.61 -12.25 11.45
C GLU A 107 -4.25 -12.38 10.75
N ILE A 108 -4.10 -11.79 9.57
CA ILE A 108 -2.85 -11.77 8.82
C ILE A 108 -2.33 -10.35 8.69
N VAL A 109 -1.19 -10.11 9.32
CA VAL A 109 -0.51 -8.81 9.29
C VAL A 109 0.62 -8.85 8.26
N LEU A 110 0.41 -8.25 7.09
CA LEU A 110 1.35 -8.29 5.95
C LEU A 110 2.76 -7.83 6.32
N HIS A 111 2.90 -6.80 7.16
CA HIS A 111 4.22 -6.26 7.49
C HIS A 111 5.05 -7.13 8.44
N LYS A 112 4.43 -8.13 9.09
CA LYS A 112 5.06 -9.12 9.97
C LYS A 112 5.22 -10.49 9.31
N GLN A 113 4.77 -10.65 8.06
CA GLN A 113 4.80 -11.91 7.35
C GLN A 113 6.14 -12.12 6.61
N ASP A 114 6.67 -13.33 6.68
CA ASP A 114 7.92 -13.73 6.02
C ASP A 114 7.71 -14.29 4.62
N VAL A 115 6.52 -14.87 4.36
CA VAL A 115 6.20 -15.52 3.09
C VAL A 115 5.89 -14.51 2.00
N ILE A 116 4.96 -13.58 2.27
CA ILE A 116 4.53 -12.53 1.32
C ILE A 116 5.41 -11.30 1.50
N LYS A 117 5.88 -10.74 0.39
CA LYS A 117 6.60 -9.45 0.43
C LYS A 117 5.63 -8.35 0.87
N PRO A 118 5.97 -7.55 1.88
CA PRO A 118 5.09 -6.50 2.42
C PRO A 118 4.98 -5.27 1.53
N VAL A 119 5.69 -5.26 0.38
CA VAL A 119 5.75 -4.13 -0.55
C VAL A 119 5.21 -4.57 -1.90
N PHE A 120 4.17 -3.89 -2.36
CA PHE A 120 3.59 -4.05 -3.68
C PHE A 120 4.21 -3.03 -4.63
N ARG A 121 4.71 -3.49 -5.78
CA ARG A 121 5.21 -2.62 -6.85
C ARG A 121 4.07 -2.38 -7.83
N LEU A 122 3.66 -1.12 -7.96
CA LEU A 122 2.57 -0.71 -8.82
C LEU A 122 3.07 -0.08 -10.12
N HIS A 123 2.19 -0.01 -11.11
CA HIS A 123 2.42 0.76 -12.33
C HIS A 123 1.99 2.23 -12.10
N PRO A 124 2.54 3.22 -12.82
CA PRO A 124 1.92 4.54 -12.91
C PRO A 124 0.42 4.44 -13.24
N PRO A 125 -0.43 5.35 -12.71
CA PRO A 125 -1.86 5.28 -12.95
C PRO A 125 -2.20 5.46 -14.43
N ARG A 126 -3.08 4.61 -14.96
CA ARG A 126 -3.65 4.80 -16.30
C ARG A 126 -4.37 6.14 -16.38
N GLY A 127 -4.09 6.89 -17.45
CA GLY A 127 -4.58 8.27 -17.62
C GLY A 127 -3.86 9.31 -16.77
N GLY A 128 -2.79 8.94 -16.05
CA GLY A 128 -2.03 9.88 -15.22
C GLY A 128 -2.70 10.24 -13.89
N PHE A 129 -2.10 11.17 -13.16
CA PHE A 129 -2.69 11.75 -11.96
C PHE A 129 -3.72 12.82 -12.35
N ARG A 130 -4.80 12.95 -11.59
CA ARG A 130 -5.85 13.95 -11.86
C ARG A 130 -5.44 15.31 -11.31
N GLY A 131 -4.77 15.31 -10.16
CA GLY A 131 -4.23 16.50 -9.51
C GLY A 131 -2.71 16.62 -9.63
N SER A 132 -2.18 17.72 -9.11
CA SER A 132 -0.73 17.91 -8.98
C SER A 132 -0.14 16.97 -7.93
N ILE A 133 0.94 16.25 -8.30
CA ILE A 133 1.73 15.43 -7.37
C ILE A 133 2.62 16.25 -6.41
N LYS A 134 2.51 17.59 -6.45
CA LYS A 134 3.21 18.52 -5.55
C LYS A 134 2.26 19.20 -4.55
N LYS A 135 0.96 18.96 -4.67
CA LYS A 135 -0.08 19.59 -3.83
C LYS A 135 -0.84 18.55 -3.02
N PRO A 136 -1.40 18.93 -1.86
CA PRO A 136 -2.32 18.08 -1.11
C PRO A 136 -3.67 17.96 -1.82
N ILE A 137 -4.42 16.92 -1.50
CA ILE A 137 -5.74 16.66 -2.10
C ILE A 137 -6.74 17.80 -1.92
N GLY A 138 -6.71 18.49 -0.77
CA GLY A 138 -7.57 19.66 -0.52
C GLY A 138 -7.27 20.87 -1.42
N ASP A 139 -6.12 20.90 -2.11
CA ASP A 139 -5.73 21.94 -3.06
C ASP A 139 -5.50 21.33 -4.46
N HIS A 140 -6.47 20.56 -4.96
CA HIS A 140 -6.43 19.95 -6.30
C HIS A 140 -5.16 19.12 -6.58
N GLY A 141 -4.62 18.51 -5.53
CA GLY A 141 -3.43 17.67 -5.58
C GLY A 141 -3.71 16.18 -5.40
N GLU A 142 -2.66 15.41 -5.15
CA GLU A 142 -2.73 13.96 -4.94
C GLU A 142 -2.06 13.50 -3.63
N LEU A 143 -1.40 14.41 -2.92
CA LEU A 143 -0.66 14.10 -1.69
C LEU A 143 -1.58 14.10 -0.46
N GLY A 144 -1.19 13.34 0.55
CA GLY A 144 -1.89 13.29 1.82
C GLY A 144 -2.97 12.21 1.90
N TYR A 145 -3.85 12.38 2.89
CA TYR A 145 -4.98 11.50 3.13
C TYR A 145 -6.08 11.69 2.09
N ARG A 146 -6.55 10.57 1.49
CA ARG A 146 -7.58 10.57 0.45
C ARG A 146 -8.82 9.76 0.77
N GLY A 147 -8.84 9.17 1.98
CA GLY A 147 -9.87 8.23 2.39
C GLY A 147 -10.07 7.09 1.39
N ARG A 148 -11.33 6.67 1.21
CA ARG A 148 -11.73 5.59 0.29
C ARG A 148 -11.38 5.83 -1.19
N GLY A 149 -11.08 7.07 -1.59
CA GLY A 149 -10.64 7.40 -2.95
C GLY A 149 -9.30 6.74 -3.35
N ILE A 150 -8.59 6.10 -2.42
CA ILE A 150 -7.37 5.32 -2.68
C ILE A 150 -7.65 4.11 -3.54
N ASN A 151 -8.83 3.50 -3.41
CA ASN A 151 -9.20 2.30 -4.13
C ASN A 151 -9.24 2.54 -5.64
N ASP A 152 -9.78 3.69 -6.06
CA ASP A 152 -9.82 4.08 -7.47
C ASP A 152 -8.43 4.38 -8.03
N LEU A 153 -7.55 4.98 -7.22
CA LEU A 153 -6.16 5.18 -7.63
C LEU A 153 -5.46 3.82 -7.81
N ILE A 154 -5.57 2.92 -6.83
CA ILE A 154 -4.95 1.59 -6.89
C ILE A 154 -5.43 0.84 -8.13
N LYS A 155 -6.75 0.80 -8.39
CA LYS A 155 -7.31 0.13 -9.58
C LYS A 155 -6.70 0.63 -10.89
N ARG A 156 -6.38 1.93 -11.01
CA ARG A 156 -5.69 2.50 -12.18
C ARG A 156 -4.19 2.19 -12.22
N MET A 157 -3.58 1.87 -11.08
CA MET A 157 -2.16 1.51 -10.94
C MET A 157 -1.90 -0.01 -11.02
N LEU A 158 -2.96 -0.84 -11.05
CA LEU A 158 -2.91 -2.29 -11.28
C LEU A 158 -2.78 -2.63 -12.77
#